data_AF-A0A9R0U9I7-F1
#
_entry.id   AF-A0A9R0U9I7-F1
#
_cell.length_a   1.000
_cell.length_b   1.000
_cell.length_c   1.000
_cell.angle_alpha   90.00
_cell.angle_beta   90.00
_cell.angle_gamma   90.00
#
_symmetry.space_group_name_H-M   'P 1'
#
loop_
_entity.id
_entity.type
_entity.pdbx_description
1 polymer ?
#
loop_
_entity_poly.entity_id
_entity_poly.type
_entity_poly.pdbx_seq_one_letter_code
_entity_poly.pdbx_strand_id
1 'polypeptide(L)'
;MLDGGKTFGSGKTRDMNDQRQVLVRAEARHVVVSDFDGDRETFAYPGVTLTRVIAGVPDERLWLPMGERPSEVDDEALIEALRAAFLWRIGLP
;
A
#
# COMPACT_ATOMS: atom_id res chain seq x y z
N MET A 1 -34.39 -33.70 -30.61
CA MET A 1 -33.07 -34.32 -30.40
C MET A 1 -32.07 -33.41 -31.10
N LEU A 2 -31.29 -32.52 -30.49
CA LEU A 2 -30.91 -32.13 -29.12
C LEU A 2 -30.78 -30.59 -29.15
N ASP A 3 -31.31 -29.86 -28.16
CA ASP A 3 -30.54 -29.24 -27.04
C ASP A 3 -29.60 -28.11 -27.54
N GLY A 4 -29.66 -26.84 -27.13
CA GLY A 4 -29.89 -26.29 -25.79
C GLY A 4 -28.65 -25.49 -25.40
N GLY A 5 -28.82 -24.30 -24.81
CA GLY A 5 -27.77 -23.59 -24.06
C GLY A 5 -27.02 -22.50 -24.84
N LYS A 6 -27.42 -21.23 -24.71
CA LYS A 6 -26.95 -20.27 -23.67
C LYS A 6 -25.50 -19.81 -23.86
N THR A 7 -25.40 -18.61 -24.46
CA THR A 7 -24.59 -17.46 -24.02
C THR A 7 -23.34 -17.76 -23.17
N PHE A 8 -22.16 -17.68 -23.79
CA PHE A 8 -20.91 -17.50 -23.05
C PHE A 8 -20.64 -16.01 -22.86
N GLY A 9 -20.95 -15.56 -21.64
CA GLY A 9 -20.32 -14.48 -20.90
C GLY A 9 -19.88 -13.25 -21.70
N SER A 10 -20.73 -12.23 -21.68
CA SER A 10 -20.29 -10.83 -21.59
C SER A 10 -19.07 -10.77 -20.67
N GLY A 11 -17.94 -10.30 -21.20
CA GLY A 11 -16.74 -10.03 -20.42
C GLY A 11 -17.15 -9.11 -19.29
N LYS A 12 -17.34 -9.71 -18.09
CA LYS A 12 -17.63 -9.00 -16.86
C LYS A 12 -16.48 -8.03 -16.70
N THR A 13 -16.73 -6.75 -16.99
CA THR A 13 -15.90 -5.65 -16.52
C THR A 13 -15.76 -5.94 -15.03
N ARG A 14 -14.64 -6.54 -14.62
CA ARG A 14 -14.31 -6.65 -13.20
C ARG A 14 -14.43 -5.23 -12.73
N ASP A 15 -15.32 -5.02 -11.77
CA ASP A 15 -15.56 -3.68 -11.24
C ASP A 15 -14.19 -3.08 -10.95
N MET A 16 -13.93 -1.85 -11.37
CA MET A 16 -12.60 -1.26 -11.27
C MET A 16 -12.10 -1.28 -9.80
N ASN A 17 -13.03 -1.34 -8.82
CA ASN A 17 -12.73 -1.55 -7.40
C ASN A 17 -12.28 -2.97 -7.05
N ASP A 18 -12.75 -4.01 -7.75
CA ASP A 18 -12.28 -5.41 -7.59
C ASP A 18 -10.80 -5.58 -8.00
N GLN A 19 -10.25 -4.58 -8.70
CA GLN A 19 -8.84 -4.52 -9.10
C GLN A 19 -7.98 -3.62 -8.20
N ARG A 20 -8.60 -2.90 -7.25
CA ARG A 20 -7.87 -2.08 -6.26
C ARG A 20 -7.40 -2.94 -5.10
N GLN A 21 -6.14 -2.82 -4.77
CA GLN A 21 -5.49 -3.54 -3.69
C GLN A 21 -4.65 -2.57 -2.86
N VAL A 22 -4.51 -2.87 -1.58
CA VAL A 22 -3.61 -2.17 -0.67
C VAL A 22 -2.61 -3.18 -0.17
N LEU A 23 -1.33 -2.97 -0.49
CA LEU A 23 -0.23 -3.74 0.04
C LEU A 23 0.33 -3.03 1.26
N VAL A 24 0.56 -3.79 2.33
CA VAL A 24 1.11 -3.29 3.59
C VAL A 24 2.43 -4.01 3.85
N ARG A 25 3.50 -3.25 4.09
CA ARG A 25 4.82 -3.81 4.38
C ARG A 25 5.49 -3.07 5.52
N ALA A 26 5.83 -3.79 6.59
CA ALA A 26 6.76 -3.28 7.60
C ALA A 26 8.19 -3.35 7.04
N GLU A 27 8.89 -2.21 7.02
CA GLU A 27 10.24 -2.11 6.50
C GLU A 27 11.00 -0.93 7.12
N ALA A 28 12.31 -1.05 7.27
CA ALA A 28 13.17 0.06 7.64
C ALA A 28 13.62 0.83 6.39
N ARG A 29 13.56 2.16 6.44
CA ARG A 29 14.25 3.03 5.47
C ARG A 29 15.65 3.33 5.97
N HIS A 30 16.61 3.13 5.10
CA HIS A 30 18.01 3.42 5.37
C HIS A 30 18.36 4.77 4.75
N VAL A 31 18.90 5.69 5.55
CA VAL A 31 19.36 7.01 5.12
C VAL A 31 20.85 7.06 5.32
N VAL A 32 21.59 7.34 4.24
CA VAL A 32 23.04 7.51 4.29
C VAL A 32 23.33 8.99 4.34
N VAL A 33 24.01 9.44 5.38
CA VAL A 33 24.48 10.81 5.55
C VAL A 33 26.00 10.80 5.38
N SER A 34 26.52 11.72 4.57
CA SER A 34 27.96 11.90 4.39
C SER A 34 28.41 13.10 5.21
N ASP A 35 29.43 12.93 6.04
CA ASP A 35 30.06 14.02 6.78
C ASP A 35 31.08 14.76 5.89
N PHE A 36 31.51 15.94 6.35
CA PHE A 36 32.47 16.81 5.66
C PHE A 36 33.83 16.13 5.42
N ASP A 37 34.22 15.20 6.30
CA ASP A 37 35.44 14.40 6.19
C ASP A 37 35.30 13.17 5.28
N GLY A 38 34.13 12.97 4.66
CA GLY A 38 33.87 11.89 3.70
C GLY A 38 33.41 10.57 4.32
N ASP A 39 33.30 10.49 5.65
CA ASP A 39 32.71 9.36 6.34
C ASP A 39 31.20 9.28 6.05
N ARG A 40 30.71 8.04 5.91
CA ARG A 40 29.29 7.76 5.65
C ARG A 40 28.67 7.05 6.84
N GLU A 41 27.68 7.69 7.44
CA GLU A 41 26.86 7.07 8.47
C GLU A 41 25.53 6.61 7.87
N THR A 42 25.08 5.41 8.26
CA THR A 42 23.80 4.87 7.81
C THR A 42 22.84 4.78 8.99
N PHE A 43 21.72 5.48 8.89
CA PHE A 43 20.63 5.44 9.87
C PHE A 43 19.50 4.56 9.36
N ALA A 44 18.97 3.70 10.22
CA ALA A 44 17.82 2.85 9.91
C ALA A 44 16.59 3.35 10.67
N TYR A 45 15.54 3.73 9.94
CA TYR A 45 14.28 4.20 10.52
C TYR A 45 13.19 3.15 10.26
N PRO A 46 12.64 2.51 11.30
CA PRO A 46 11.54 1.59 11.12
C PRO A 46 10.31 2.32 10.58
N GLY A 47 9.47 1.60 9.85
CA GLY A 47 8.27 2.19 9.27
C GLY A 47 7.36 1.17 8.60
N VAL A 48 6.21 1.65 8.17
CA VAL A 48 5.25 0.87 7.37
C VAL A 48 5.01 1.57 6.05
N THR A 49 5.19 0.84 4.96
CA THR A 49 4.79 1.27 3.63
C THR A 49 3.40 0.74 3.31
N LEU A 50 2.52 1.65 2.90
CA LEU A 50 1.26 1.35 2.24
C LEU A 50 1.41 1.63 0.74
N THR A 51 1.07 0.65 -0.10
CA THR A 51 1.08 0.82 -1.55
C THR A 51 -0.29 0.51 -2.11
N ARG A 52 -0.91 1.51 -2.74
CA ARG A 52 -2.13 1.36 -3.52
C ARG A 52 -1.77 0.77 -4.87
N VAL A 53 -2.51 -0.24 -5.30
CA VAL A 53 -2.25 -1.00 -6.53
C VAL A 53 -3.55 -1.11 -7.31
N ILE A 54 -3.52 -0.78 -8.60
CA ILE A 54 -4.66 -0.94 -9.51
C ILE A 54 -4.25 -1.96 -10.57
N ALA A 55 -5.02 -3.05 -10.69
CA ALA A 55 -4.78 -4.09 -11.68
C ALA A 55 -3.34 -4.66 -11.65
N GLY A 56 -2.74 -4.75 -10.46
CA GLY A 56 -1.37 -5.22 -10.25
C GLY A 56 -0.27 -4.16 -10.46
N VAL A 57 -0.62 -2.94 -10.86
CA VAL A 57 0.32 -1.83 -11.04
C VAL A 57 0.29 -0.91 -9.81
N PRO A 58 1.44 -0.63 -9.16
CA PRO A 58 1.51 0.36 -8.08
C PRO A 58 1.09 1.74 -8.58
N ASP A 59 0.13 2.35 -7.89
CA ASP A 59 -0.43 3.67 -8.18
C ASP A 59 0.18 4.73 -7.26
N GLU A 60 0.09 4.51 -5.95
CA GLU A 60 0.58 5.44 -4.93
C GLU A 60 1.28 4.69 -3.79
N ARG A 61 2.35 5.28 -3.25
CA ARG A 61 3.08 4.74 -2.10
C ARG A 61 3.18 5.79 -1.00
N LEU A 62 2.71 5.43 0.19
CA LEU A 62 2.87 6.20 1.43
C LEU A 62 3.78 5.41 2.37
N TRP A 63 4.73 6.09 3.00
CA TRP A 63 5.54 5.50 4.07
C TRP A 63 5.35 6.29 5.35
N LEU A 64 5.05 5.56 6.42
CA LEU A 64 4.85 6.09 7.75
C LEU A 64 6.08 5.71 8.58
N PRO A 65 6.85 6.69 9.08
CA PRO A 65 7.90 6.40 10.04
C PRO A 65 7.25 5.85 11.31
N MET A 66 7.93 4.89 11.92
CA MET A 66 7.57 4.34 13.22
C MET A 66 8.75 4.64 14.15
N GLY A 67 8.47 5.02 15.39
CA GLY A 67 9.53 5.07 16.41
C GLY A 67 10.18 3.69 16.59
N GLU A 68 11.43 3.65 17.08
CA GLU A 68 12.09 2.38 17.46
C GLU A 68 11.25 1.56 18.45
N ARG A 69 10.49 2.26 19.28
CA ARG A 69 9.36 1.73 20.06
C ARG A 69 8.11 2.48 19.61
N PRO A 70 7.25 1.85 18.78
CA PRO A 70 6.02 2.48 18.34
C PRO A 70 5.18 2.96 19.53
N SER A 71 4.62 4.16 19.38
CA SER A 71 3.78 4.84 20.37
C SER A 71 2.33 4.87 19.91
N GLU A 72 1.42 5.31 20.80
CA GLU A 72 0.00 5.50 20.45
C GLU A 72 -0.18 6.49 19.29
N VAL A 73 0.69 7.49 19.16
CA VAL A 73 0.65 8.45 18.04
C VAL A 73 1.00 7.76 16.72
N ASP A 74 1.94 6.81 16.75
CA ASP A 74 2.31 6.02 15.57
C ASP A 74 1.16 5.08 15.17
N ASP A 75 0.49 4.48 16.16
CA ASP A 75 -0.67 3.61 15.94
C ASP A 75 -1.84 4.37 15.31
N GLU A 76 -2.19 5.54 15.85
CA GLU A 76 -3.26 6.40 15.29
C GLU A 76 -2.93 6.82 13.85
N ALA A 77 -1.69 7.25 13.59
CA ALA A 77 -1.26 7.61 12.24
C ALA A 77 -1.37 6.43 11.26
N LEU A 78 -1.03 5.21 11.71
CA LEU A 78 -1.18 4.00 10.89
C LEU A 78 -2.66 3.65 10.64
N ILE A 79 -3.50 3.73 11.67
CA ILE A 79 -4.92 3.43 11.57
C ILE A 79 -5.60 4.40 10.61
N GLU A 80 -5.33 5.70 10.72
CA GLU A 80 -5.86 6.71 9.81
C GLU A 80 -5.45 6.44 8.35
N ALA A 81 -4.18 6.15 8.12
CA ALA A 81 -3.67 5.85 6.78
C ALA A 81 -4.26 4.56 6.20
N LEU A 82 -4.38 3.51 7.01
CA LEU A 82 -5.04 2.25 6.61
C LEU A 82 -6.51 2.47 6.27
N ARG A 83 -7.21 3.24 7.10
CA ARG A 83 -8.61 3.60 6.87
C ARG A 83 -8.77 4.31 5.53
N ALA A 84 -7.96 5.33 5.26
CA ALA A 84 -7.99 6.05 3.99
C ALA A 84 -7.67 5.13 2.79
N ALA A 85 -6.68 4.24 2.93
CA ALA A 85 -6.34 3.28 1.88
C ALA A 85 -7.47 2.26 1.62
N PHE A 86 -8.16 1.80 2.65
CA PHE A 86 -9.28 0.87 2.50
C PHE A 86 -10.55 1.52 1.96
N LEU A 87 -10.84 2.77 2.32
CA LEU A 87 -11.93 3.53 1.69
C LEU A 87 -11.67 3.69 0.19
N TRP A 88 -10.46 4.10 -0.19
CA TRP A 88 -10.05 4.16 -1.59
C TRP A 88 -10.23 2.81 -2.31
N ARG A 89 -9.87 1.70 -1.66
CA ARG A 89 -9.98 0.36 -2.23
C ARG A 89 -11.42 0.01 -2.62
N ILE A 90 -12.39 0.40 -1.79
CA ILE A 90 -13.81 0.14 -2.04
C ILE A 90 -14.49 1.25 -2.87
N GLY A 91 -13.71 2.21 -3.39
CA GLY A 91 -14.21 3.27 -4.26
C GLY A 91 -14.80 4.48 -3.51
N LEU A 92 -14.57 4.58 -2.21
CA LEU A 92 -14.91 5.75 -1.40
C LEU A 92 -13.73 6.74 -1.36
N PRO A 93 -14.00 8.05 -1.19
CA PRO A 93 -12.96 9.05 -0.99
C PRO A 93 -12.14 8.80 0.29
#